data_AF-A0A2N6UCF2-F1
#
_entry.id   AF-A0A2N6UCF2-F1
#
_cell.length_a   1.000
_cell.length_b   1.000
_cell.length_c   1.000
_cell.angle_alpha   90.00
_cell.angle_beta   90.00
_cell.angle_gamma   90.00
#
_symmetry.space_group_name_H-M   'P 1'
#
loop_
_entity.id
_entity.type
_entity.pdbx_description
1 polymer ?
#
loop_
_entity_poly.entity_id
_entity_poly.type
_entity_poly.pdbx_seq_one_letter_code
_entity_poly.pdbx_strand_id
1 'polypeptide(L)'
;MLHFFKNNFLIPTFVFFILLLDGSVMTMLSYSLGSENFQISPQSTLIVITLLAVYLMNDSNIFLVSILIGFVYDAYYSSILGVNLFLFPMIVILTRVVIKKLPMNFYTIWLWLLIIYTGYTHFIYALYYLIDIHNSSYYYFLSQNYIPSLLFNAFLGFIFIWLIQKLVIWFEK
;
A
#
# COMPACT_ATOMS: atom_id res chain seq x y z
N MET A 1 -27.65 15.45 0.51
CA MET A 1 -26.95 15.45 -0.80
C MET A 1 -25.45 15.72 -0.66
N LEU A 2 -25.02 16.80 0.00
CA LEU A 2 -23.59 17.10 0.25
C LEU A 2 -22.83 15.99 1.01
N HIS A 3 -23.47 15.34 2.00
CA HIS A 3 -22.85 14.26 2.78
C HIS A 3 -22.61 12.97 1.96
N PHE A 4 -23.39 12.74 0.90
CA PHE A 4 -23.23 11.59 0.00
C PHE A 4 -22.04 11.79 -0.94
N PHE A 5 -21.84 13.02 -1.44
CA PHE A 5 -20.66 13.38 -2.24
C PHE A 5 -19.38 13.43 -1.41
N LYS A 6 -19.45 13.89 -0.15
CA LYS A 6 -18.29 14.02 0.74
C LYS A 6 -17.64 12.67 1.08
N ASN A 7 -18.38 11.57 1.28
CA ASN A 7 -17.76 10.27 1.56
C ASN A 7 -17.42 9.48 0.29
N ASN A 8 -18.28 9.49 -0.74
CA ASN A 8 -18.07 8.62 -1.91
C ASN A 8 -16.92 9.06 -2.83
N PHE A 9 -16.64 10.37 -2.93
CA PHE A 9 -15.57 10.87 -3.81
C PHE A 9 -14.25 11.18 -3.09
N LEU A 10 -14.31 11.51 -1.79
CA LEU A 10 -13.14 12.01 -1.07
C LEU A 10 -12.14 10.89 -0.77
N ILE A 11 -12.60 9.68 -0.44
CA ILE A 11 -11.74 8.50 -0.24
C ILE A 11 -10.96 8.19 -1.53
N PRO A 12 -11.58 7.95 -2.70
CA PRO A 12 -10.83 7.69 -3.93
C PRO A 12 -9.89 8.82 -4.31
N THR A 13 -10.31 10.08 -4.15
CA THR A 13 -9.45 11.25 -4.44
C THR A 13 -8.23 11.28 -3.53
N PHE A 14 -8.40 11.01 -2.23
CA PHE A 14 -7.32 10.96 -1.26
C PHE A 14 -6.32 9.84 -1.59
N VAL A 15 -6.80 8.63 -1.88
CA VAL A 15 -5.93 7.51 -2.26
C VAL A 15 -5.20 7.81 -3.57
N PHE A 16 -5.86 8.46 -4.53
CA PHE A 16 -5.22 8.90 -5.77
C PHE A 16 -4.09 9.90 -5.52
N PHE A 17 -4.26 10.87 -4.62
CA PHE A 17 -3.16 11.76 -4.22
C PHE A 17 -2.00 11.00 -3.58
N ILE A 18 -2.27 10.00 -2.74
CA ILE A 18 -1.22 9.15 -2.17
C ILE A 18 -0.49 8.34 -3.24
N LEU A 19 -1.21 7.87 -4.26
CA LEU A 19 -0.59 7.20 -5.41
C LEU A 19 0.37 8.12 -6.17
N LEU A 20 0.04 9.40 -6.33
CA LEU A 20 0.96 10.38 -6.93
C LEU A 20 2.16 10.70 -6.01
N LEU A 21 1.94 10.69 -4.69
CA LEU A 21 3.01 10.83 -3.72
C LEU A 21 4.01 9.67 -3.80
N ASP A 22 3.57 8.43 -4.02
CA ASP A 22 4.50 7.30 -4.18
C ASP A 22 5.53 7.54 -5.28
N GLY A 23 5.11 8.01 -6.46
CA GLY A 23 6.02 8.33 -7.56
C GLY A 23 6.95 9.51 -7.26
N SER A 24 6.43 10.52 -6.57
CA SER A 24 7.21 11.69 -6.19
C SER A 24 8.28 11.33 -5.15
N VAL A 25 7.90 10.54 -4.13
CA VAL A 25 8.83 10.05 -3.11
C VAL A 25 9.85 9.10 -3.72
N MET A 26 9.44 8.23 -4.65
CA MET A 26 10.36 7.32 -5.33
C MET A 26 11.43 8.08 -6.11
N THR A 27 11.05 9.10 -6.89
CA THR A 27 12.02 9.91 -7.66
C THR A 27 12.96 10.70 -6.75
N MET A 28 12.45 11.28 -5.65
CA MET A 28 13.29 11.96 -4.65
C MET A 28 14.29 11.00 -3.97
N LEU A 29 13.84 9.79 -3.60
CA LEU A 29 14.71 8.77 -3.01
C LEU A 29 15.77 8.31 -4.00
N SER A 30 15.41 8.04 -5.26
CA SER A 30 16.36 7.66 -6.30
C SER A 30 17.42 8.74 -6.55
N TYR A 31 17.04 10.02 -6.52
CA TYR A 31 17.99 11.12 -6.64
C TYR A 31 18.92 11.23 -5.42
N SER A 32 18.36 11.13 -4.21
CA SER A 32 19.14 11.24 -2.96
C SER A 32 20.08 10.07 -2.71
N LEU A 33 19.72 8.88 -3.18
CA LEU A 33 20.47 7.63 -2.97
C LEU A 33 21.26 7.21 -4.21
N GLY A 34 21.30 8.01 -5.27
CA GLY A 34 21.77 7.63 -6.61
C GLY A 34 23.22 7.14 -6.74
N SER A 35 24.01 7.16 -5.66
CA SER A 35 25.36 6.56 -5.58
C SER A 35 25.43 5.24 -4.80
N GLU A 36 24.36 4.84 -4.12
CA GLU A 36 24.29 3.66 -3.26
C GLU A 36 23.66 2.47 -4.00
N ASN A 37 24.07 1.25 -3.64
CA ASN A 37 23.52 0.02 -4.24
C ASN A 37 22.11 -0.34 -3.73
N PHE A 38 21.55 0.46 -2.81
CA PHE A 38 20.25 0.21 -2.19
C PHE A 38 19.13 0.90 -2.98
N GLN A 39 18.01 0.19 -3.18
CA GLN A 39 16.81 0.76 -3.79
C GLN A 39 15.65 0.71 -2.79
N ILE A 40 15.12 1.89 -2.47
CA ILE A 40 13.97 2.02 -1.58
C ILE A 40 12.71 2.25 -2.43
N SER A 41 11.74 1.34 -2.30
CA SER A 41 10.43 1.41 -2.93
C SER A 41 9.38 1.89 -1.92
N PRO A 42 8.88 3.14 -2.03
CA PRO A 42 7.77 3.61 -1.20
C PRO A 42 6.47 2.90 -1.60
N GLN A 43 5.71 2.42 -0.61
CA GLN A 43 4.43 1.74 -0.82
C GLN A 43 3.32 2.39 0.03
N SER A 44 3.22 3.71 -0.06
CA SER A 44 2.24 4.53 0.66
C SER A 44 0.81 4.14 0.28
N THR A 45 0.57 3.87 -1.01
CA THR A 45 -0.75 3.48 -1.54
C THR A 45 -1.21 2.16 -0.93
N LEU A 46 -0.33 1.15 -0.89
CA LEU A 46 -0.60 -0.15 -0.28
C LEU A 46 -0.94 0.01 1.21
N ILE A 47 -0.11 0.76 1.94
CA ILE A 47 -0.30 1.02 3.37
C ILE A 47 -1.65 1.67 3.60
N VAL A 48 -1.99 2.72 2.84
CA VAL A 48 -3.23 3.48 3.02
C VAL A 48 -4.45 2.64 2.67
N ILE A 49 -4.44 1.88 1.58
CA ILE A 49 -5.54 0.96 1.25
C ILE A 49 -5.76 -0.04 2.38
N THR A 50 -4.66 -0.58 2.94
CA THR A 50 -4.72 -1.53 4.06
C THR A 50 -5.30 -0.86 5.32
N LEU A 51 -4.87 0.36 5.65
CA LEU A 51 -5.41 1.11 6.79
C LEU A 51 -6.88 1.49 6.61
N LEU A 52 -7.29 1.90 5.41
CA LEU A 52 -8.70 2.16 5.11
C LEU A 52 -9.52 0.88 5.26
N ALA A 53 -9.01 -0.27 4.81
CA ALA A 53 -9.68 -1.55 5.00
C ALA A 53 -9.87 -1.92 6.49
N VAL A 54 -8.91 -1.52 7.34
CA VAL A 54 -8.94 -1.70 8.80
C VAL A 54 -9.98 -0.78 9.46
N TYR A 55 -9.92 0.54 9.21
CA TYR A 55 -10.74 1.52 9.94
C TYR A 55 -12.15 1.68 9.39
N LEU A 56 -12.34 1.58 8.07
CA LEU A 56 -13.64 1.73 7.42
C LEU A 56 -14.20 0.34 7.08
N MET A 57 -14.36 -0.52 8.09
CA MET A 57 -14.69 -1.93 7.87
C MET A 57 -16.08 -2.16 7.23
N ASN A 58 -17.02 -1.23 7.43
CA ASN A 58 -18.39 -1.31 6.92
C ASN A 58 -18.56 -0.65 5.55
N ASP A 59 -17.57 0.09 5.04
CA ASP A 59 -17.69 0.80 3.76
C ASP A 59 -17.35 -0.13 2.59
N SER A 60 -18.36 -0.52 1.80
CA SER A 60 -18.18 -1.34 0.60
C SER A 60 -17.38 -0.64 -0.51
N ASN A 61 -17.33 0.69 -0.50
CA ASN A 61 -16.69 1.47 -1.57
C ASN A 61 -15.18 1.22 -1.61
N ILE A 62 -14.53 0.91 -0.48
CA ILE A 62 -13.08 0.66 -0.43
C ILE A 62 -12.67 -0.47 -1.38
N PHE A 63 -13.50 -1.50 -1.50
CA PHE A 63 -13.24 -2.59 -2.44
C PHE A 63 -13.19 -2.07 -3.89
N LEU A 64 -14.19 -1.28 -4.30
CA LEU A 64 -14.22 -0.67 -5.64
C LEU A 64 -13.06 0.32 -5.84
N VAL A 65 -12.76 1.14 -4.83
CA VAL A 65 -11.63 2.08 -4.85
C VAL A 65 -10.32 1.32 -5.03
N SER A 66 -10.12 0.20 -4.33
CA SER A 66 -8.90 -0.61 -4.45
C SER A 66 -8.73 -1.23 -5.83
N ILE A 67 -9.82 -1.61 -6.52
CA ILE A 67 -9.77 -2.07 -7.92
C ILE A 67 -9.34 -0.92 -8.85
N LEU A 68 -10.01 0.23 -8.75
CA LEU A 68 -9.73 1.38 -9.61
C LEU A 68 -8.31 1.90 -9.40
N ILE A 69 -7.88 2.03 -8.15
CA ILE A 69 -6.53 2.47 -7.80
C ILE A 69 -5.51 1.41 -8.20
N GLY A 70 -5.79 0.12 -8.04
CA GLY A 70 -4.92 -0.96 -8.49
C GLY A 70 -4.69 -0.92 -10.00
N PHE A 71 -5.74 -0.67 -10.78
CA PHE A 71 -5.64 -0.48 -12.23
C PHE A 71 -4.75 0.71 -12.60
N VAL A 72 -4.97 1.87 -11.96
CA VAL A 72 -4.14 3.07 -12.20
C VAL A 72 -2.71 2.82 -11.76
N TYR A 73 -2.50 2.16 -10.62
CA TYR A 73 -1.16 1.84 -10.11
C TYR A 73 -0.41 0.95 -11.10
N ASP A 74 -1.06 -0.09 -11.64
CA ASP A 74 -0.46 -0.94 -12.65
C ASP A 74 -0.10 -0.17 -13.92
N ALA A 75 -0.95 0.75 -14.36
CA ALA A 75 -0.72 1.53 -15.58
C ALA A 75 0.46 2.52 -15.48
N TYR A 76 0.78 2.99 -14.27
CA TYR A 76 1.81 4.02 -14.05
C TYR A 76 3.10 3.49 -13.42
N TYR A 77 3.04 2.46 -12.58
CA TYR A 77 4.17 1.99 -11.78
C TYR A 77 4.58 0.54 -12.05
N SER A 78 3.70 -0.29 -12.61
CA SER A 78 4.00 -1.69 -12.88
C SER A 78 4.43 -1.90 -14.33
N SER A 79 5.29 -2.89 -14.56
CA SER A 79 5.57 -3.39 -15.91
C SER A 79 4.46 -4.31 -16.44
N ILE A 80 3.64 -4.86 -15.54
CA ILE A 80 2.54 -5.77 -15.88
C ILE A 80 1.21 -5.14 -15.45
N LEU A 81 0.32 -4.96 -16.42
CA LEU A 81 -1.06 -4.59 -16.17
C LEU A 81 -1.83 -5.74 -15.52
N GLY A 82 -2.53 -5.45 -14.41
CA GLY A 82 -3.48 -6.35 -13.78
C GLY A 82 -3.03 -6.93 -12.44
N VAL A 83 -1.74 -6.93 -12.11
CA VAL A 83 -1.24 -7.51 -10.86
C VAL A 83 -1.84 -6.79 -9.64
N ASN A 84 -1.71 -5.46 -9.58
CA ASN A 84 -2.21 -4.67 -8.45
C ASN A 84 -3.71 -4.42 -8.54
N LEU A 85 -4.30 -4.46 -9.74
CA LEU A 85 -5.74 -4.53 -9.94
C LEU A 85 -6.38 -5.69 -9.15
N PHE A 86 -5.70 -6.84 -9.06
CA PHE A 86 -6.18 -7.98 -8.27
C PHE A 86 -5.66 -7.99 -6.83
N LEU A 87 -4.39 -7.64 -6.60
CA LEU A 87 -3.81 -7.72 -5.25
C LEU A 87 -4.42 -6.74 -4.28
N PHE A 88 -4.66 -5.48 -4.68
CA PHE A 88 -5.20 -4.47 -3.77
C PHE A 88 -6.59 -4.84 -3.21
N PRO A 89 -7.59 -5.21 -4.03
CA PRO A 89 -8.88 -5.68 -3.48
C PRO A 89 -8.77 -6.97 -2.68
N MET A 90 -7.85 -7.88 -3.07
CA MET A 90 -7.59 -9.08 -2.28
C MET A 90 -7.05 -8.74 -0.89
N ILE A 91 -6.15 -7.78 -0.78
CA ILE A 91 -5.60 -7.28 0.49
C ILE A 91 -6.70 -6.64 1.33
N VAL A 92 -7.64 -5.90 0.74
CA VAL A 92 -8.80 -5.35 1.46
C VAL A 92 -9.62 -6.47 2.10
N ILE A 93 -9.96 -7.51 1.35
CA ILE A 93 -10.72 -8.66 1.86
C ILE A 93 -9.94 -9.37 2.96
N LEU A 94 -8.68 -9.72 2.69
CA LEU A 94 -7.81 -10.45 3.60
C LEU A 94 -7.61 -9.69 4.92
N THR A 95 -7.38 -8.38 4.84
CA THR A 95 -7.28 -7.48 6.00
C THR A 95 -8.54 -7.49 6.84
N ARG A 96 -9.72 -7.35 6.23
CA ARG A 96 -11.00 -7.38 6.96
C ARG A 96 -11.28 -8.72 7.63
N VAL A 97 -10.86 -9.84 7.01
CA VAL A 97 -11.03 -11.17 7.60
C VAL A 97 -10.12 -11.36 8.80
N VAL A 98 -8.87 -10.91 8.72
CA VAL A 98 -7.88 -11.10 9.79
C VAL A 98 -8.10 -10.14 10.94
N ILE A 99 -8.33 -8.85 10.67
CA ILE A 99 -8.43 -7.83 11.72
C ILE A 99 -9.64 -8.04 12.64
N LYS A 100 -10.72 -8.67 12.14
CA LYS A 100 -11.89 -9.09 12.95
C LYS A 100 -11.53 -10.07 14.08
N LYS A 101 -10.41 -10.77 13.96
CA LYS A 101 -9.95 -11.79 14.92
C LYS A 101 -8.85 -11.28 15.85
N LEU A 102 -8.38 -10.04 15.65
CA LEU A 102 -7.24 -9.48 16.35
C LEU A 102 -7.66 -8.25 17.17
N PRO A 103 -6.93 -7.92 18.26
CA PRO A 103 -7.22 -6.71 19.03
C PRO A 103 -6.93 -5.46 18.21
N MET A 104 -7.84 -4.48 18.25
CA MET A 104 -7.73 -3.23 17.52
C MET A 104 -6.84 -2.22 18.26
N ASN A 105 -5.56 -2.56 18.41
CA ASN A 105 -4.55 -1.68 19.01
C ASN A 105 -3.51 -1.24 17.96
N PHE A 106 -2.76 -0.18 18.29
CA PHE A 106 -1.77 0.40 17.38
C PHE A 106 -0.74 -0.64 16.88
N TYR A 107 -0.15 -1.41 17.81
CA TYR A 107 0.92 -2.36 17.49
C TYR A 107 0.44 -3.51 16.60
N THR A 108 -0.77 -4.02 16.82
CA THR A 108 -1.38 -5.07 16.00
C THR A 108 -1.60 -4.59 14.58
N ILE A 109 -2.11 -3.36 14.39
CA ILE A 109 -2.32 -2.78 13.06
C ILE A 109 -0.97 -2.53 12.38
N TRP A 110 0.03 -2.04 13.11
CA TRP A 110 1.37 -1.81 12.58
C TRP A 110 2.06 -3.11 12.14
N LEU A 111 2.01 -4.16 12.97
CA LEU A 111 2.52 -5.49 12.60
C LEU A 111 1.78 -6.06 11.40
N TRP A 112 0.46 -5.86 11.32
CA TRP A 112 -0.33 -6.28 10.18
C TRP A 112 0.11 -5.61 8.88
N LEU A 113 0.41 -4.31 8.91
CA LEU A 113 0.97 -3.60 7.76
C LEU A 113 2.29 -4.21 7.30
N LEU A 114 3.18 -4.55 8.22
CA LEU A 114 4.45 -5.20 7.87
C LEU A 114 4.21 -6.55 7.19
N ILE A 115 3.30 -7.37 7.72
CA ILE A 115 2.95 -8.68 7.14
C ILE A 115 2.39 -8.51 5.72
N ILE A 116 1.47 -7.55 5.52
CA ILE A 116 0.89 -7.27 4.20
C ILE A 116 1.96 -6.81 3.22
N TYR A 117 2.80 -5.86 3.63
CA TYR A 117 3.90 -5.37 2.80
C TYR A 117 4.88 -6.48 2.43
N THR A 118 5.28 -7.31 3.40
CA THR A 118 6.15 -8.47 3.16
C THR A 118 5.53 -9.45 2.18
N GLY A 119 4.27 -9.84 2.39
CA GLY A 119 3.57 -10.77 1.51
C GLY A 119 3.43 -10.22 0.08
N TYR A 120 3.03 -8.95 -0.04
CA TYR A 120 2.88 -8.26 -1.32
C TYR A 120 4.20 -8.18 -2.09
N THR A 121 5.27 -7.73 -1.45
CA THR A 121 6.59 -7.58 -2.10
C THR A 121 7.18 -8.91 -2.54
N HIS A 122 7.07 -9.97 -1.73
CA HIS A 122 7.54 -11.29 -2.12
C HIS A 122 6.70 -11.91 -3.23
N PHE A 123 5.39 -11.66 -3.23
CA PHE A 123 4.51 -12.12 -4.30
C PHE A 123 4.86 -11.46 -5.64
N ILE A 124 5.09 -10.14 -5.65
CA ILE A 124 5.52 -9.42 -6.86
C ILE A 124 6.89 -9.94 -7.34
N TYR A 125 7.86 -10.10 -6.43
CA TYR A 125 9.15 -10.66 -6.78
C TYR A 125 9.02 -12.05 -7.42
N ALA A 126 8.22 -12.94 -6.81
CA ALA A 126 7.97 -14.28 -7.34
C ALA A 126 7.34 -14.23 -8.74
N LEU A 127 6.34 -13.37 -8.96
CA LEU A 127 5.74 -13.19 -10.29
C LEU A 127 6.75 -12.70 -11.33
N TYR A 128 7.55 -11.70 -11.00
CA TYR A 128 8.56 -11.16 -11.93
C TYR A 128 9.69 -12.15 -12.23
N TYR A 129 10.04 -12.99 -11.26
CA TYR A 129 10.97 -14.09 -11.47
C TYR A 129 10.36 -15.17 -12.38
N LEU A 130 9.09 -15.54 -12.19
CA LEU A 130 8.41 -16.56 -13.01
C LEU A 130 8.20 -16.12 -14.47
N ILE A 131 8.01 -14.82 -14.72
CA ILE A 131 7.79 -14.25 -16.05
C ILE A 131 9.12 -13.79 -16.70
N ASP A 132 10.26 -14.04 -16.03
CA ASP A 132 11.62 -13.74 -16.48
C ASP A 132 11.86 -12.25 -16.81
N ILE A 133 11.15 -11.36 -16.10
CA ILE A 133 11.32 -9.90 -16.21
C ILE A 133 12.52 -9.44 -15.35
N HIS A 134 12.78 -10.14 -14.23
CA HIS A 134 13.90 -9.87 -13.35
C HIS A 134 14.71 -11.13 -13.07
N ASN A 135 15.97 -11.11 -13.51
CA ASN A 135 16.92 -12.20 -13.29
C ASN A 135 17.87 -11.91 -12.12
N SER A 136 17.40 -11.16 -11.12
CA SER A 136 18.19 -10.82 -9.94
C SER A 136 18.08 -11.92 -8.88
N SER A 137 19.23 -12.27 -8.28
CA SER A 137 19.25 -13.26 -7.21
C SER A 137 18.35 -12.86 -6.04
N TYR A 138 17.72 -13.84 -5.39
CA TYR A 138 16.87 -13.59 -4.23
C TYR A 138 17.62 -12.88 -3.09
N TYR A 139 18.91 -13.18 -2.92
CA TYR A 139 19.77 -12.48 -1.96
C TYR A 139 19.90 -10.98 -2.27
N TYR A 140 20.05 -10.63 -3.55
CA TYR A 140 20.10 -9.22 -3.97
C TYR A 140 18.76 -8.52 -3.72
N PHE A 141 17.64 -9.16 -4.07
CA PHE A 141 16.31 -8.66 -3.75
C PHE A 141 16.13 -8.40 -2.25
N LEU A 142 16.52 -9.35 -1.40
CA LEU A 142 16.36 -9.22 0.04
C LEU A 142 17.20 -8.07 0.62
N SER A 143 18.50 -8.07 0.31
CA SER A 143 19.48 -7.17 0.94
C SER A 143 19.39 -5.75 0.41
N GLN A 144 19.21 -5.58 -0.90
CA GLN A 144 19.30 -4.27 -1.55
C GLN A 144 17.95 -3.59 -1.73
N ASN A 145 16.86 -4.36 -1.83
CA ASN A 145 15.53 -3.81 -2.11
C ASN A 145 14.59 -3.99 -0.91
N TYR A 146 14.36 -5.22 -0.48
CA TYR A 146 13.31 -5.54 0.50
C TYR A 146 13.61 -4.98 1.89
N ILE A 147 14.78 -5.23 2.47
CA ILE A 147 15.09 -4.79 3.85
C ILE A 147 15.08 -3.25 3.97
N PRO A 148 15.76 -2.48 3.09
CA PRO A 148 15.71 -1.02 3.15
C PRO A 148 14.29 -0.49 2.98
N SER A 149 13.55 -1.05 2.02
CA SER A 149 12.16 -0.65 1.76
C SER A 149 11.22 -1.03 2.91
N LEU A 150 11.43 -2.18 3.56
CA LEU A 150 10.64 -2.60 4.73
C LEU A 150 10.81 -1.60 5.87
N LEU A 151 12.04 -1.18 6.17
CA LEU A 151 12.31 -0.20 7.23
C LEU A 151 11.65 1.15 6.92
N PHE A 152 11.76 1.60 5.67
CA PHE A 152 11.14 2.84 5.23
C PHE A 152 9.59 2.79 5.32
N ASN A 153 8.99 1.71 4.82
CA ASN A 153 7.55 1.51 4.85
C ASN A 153 7.02 1.25 6.27
N ALA A 154 7.82 0.64 7.15
CA ALA A 154 7.50 0.49 8.57
C ALA A 154 7.39 1.86 9.26
N PHE A 155 8.33 2.76 8.95
CA PHE A 155 8.32 4.14 9.45
C PHE A 155 7.11 4.92 8.90
N LEU A 156 6.85 4.86 7.59
CA LEU A 156 5.66 5.47 6.99
C LEU A 156 4.37 4.92 7.59
N GLY A 157 4.27 3.60 7.76
CA GLY A 157 3.13 2.93 8.38
C GLY A 157 2.86 3.44 9.79
N PHE A 158 3.90 3.68 10.58
CA PHE A 158 3.78 4.25 11.92
C PHE A 158 3.11 5.64 11.89
N ILE A 159 3.55 6.50 10.97
CA ILE A 159 2.99 7.85 10.79
C ILE A 159 1.55 7.78 10.25
N PHE A 160 1.31 6.94 9.24
CA PHE A 160 0.02 6.86 8.57
C PHE A 160 -1.07 6.24 9.44
N ILE A 161 -0.75 5.33 10.35
CA ILE A 161 -1.73 4.83 11.32
C ILE A 161 -2.39 6.00 12.05
N TRP A 162 -1.59 6.91 12.58
CA TRP A 162 -2.09 8.07 13.31
C TRP A 162 -2.85 9.04 12.40
N LEU A 163 -2.33 9.32 11.21
CA LEU A 163 -2.95 10.25 10.26
C LEU A 163 -4.31 9.74 9.77
N ILE A 164 -4.39 8.47 9.36
CA ILE A 164 -5.61 7.86 8.83
C ILE A 164 -6.67 7.70 9.91
N GLN A 165 -6.30 7.33 11.15
CA GLN A 165 -7.23 7.31 12.28
C GLN A 165 -7.94 8.67 12.44
N LYS A 166 -7.17 9.76 12.42
CA LYS A 166 -7.75 11.12 12.52
C LYS A 166 -8.64 11.48 11.35
N LEU A 167 -8.25 11.12 10.13
CA LEU A 167 -9.04 11.37 8.93
C LEU A 167 -10.37 10.62 8.98
N VAL A 168 -10.38 9.36 9.39
CA VAL A 168 -11.60 8.55 9.53
C VAL A 168 -12.55 9.15 10.57
N ILE A 169 -12.04 9.54 11.74
CA ILE A 169 -12.84 10.23 12.76
C ILE A 169 -13.42 11.55 12.23
N TRP A 170 -12.72 12.25 11.35
CA TRP A 170 -13.22 13.46 10.70
C TRP A 170 -14.30 13.18 9.63
N PHE A 171 -14.28 12.02 8.98
CA PHE A 171 -15.33 11.61 8.05
C PHE A 171 -16.61 11.15 8.74
N GLU A 172 -16.50 10.61 9.95
CA GLU A 172 -17.65 10.19 10.76
C GLU A 172 -18.36 11.35 11.49
N LYS A 173 -17.75 12.55 11.52
CA LYS A 173 -18.35 13.79 12.04
C LYS A 173 -18.98 14.64 10.94
#